data_AF-A0A927VRY2-F1
#
_entry.id   AF-A0A927VRY2-F1
#
_cell.length_a   1.000
_cell.length_b   1.000
_cell.length_c   1.000
_cell.angle_alpha   90.00
_cell.angle_beta   90.00
_cell.angle_gamma   90.00
#
_symmetry.space_group_name_H-M   'P 1'
#
loop_
_entity.id
_entity.type
_entity.pdbx_description
1 polymer ?
#
loop_
_entity_poly.entity_id
_entity_poly.type
_entity_poly.pdbx_seq_one_letter_code
_entity_poly.pdbx_strand_id
1 'polypeptide(L)' 'MEWSHNRQYESLAEGVIVQACNDFAEAVKRLKRNPDDYKAFLEKRECERFFRSGYFGKLTSLDPKLLMSKLAEV' A
#
# COMPACT_ATOMS: atom_id res chain seq x y z
N MET A 1 6.45 0.80 -34.97
CA MET A 1 7.32 1.75 -34.25
C MET A 1 6.52 2.17 -33.03
N GLU A 2 6.71 1.44 -31.94
CA GLU A 2 5.67 1.19 -30.95
C GLU A 2 6.29 1.34 -29.54
N TRP A 3 5.51 1.86 -28.59
CA TRP A 3 5.81 1.93 -27.13
C TRP A 3 6.61 3.12 -26.58
N SER A 4 6.16 4.36 -26.83
CA SER A 4 6.47 5.53 -25.96
C SER A 4 5.33 5.88 -24.98
N HIS A 5 4.55 4.90 -24.53
CA HIS A 5 3.38 5.12 -23.66
C HIS A 5 3.49 4.50 -22.25
N ASN A 6 4.57 3.78 -21.89
CA ASN A 6 4.58 3.00 -20.64
C ASN A 6 5.14 3.74 -19.41
N ARG A 7 6.02 4.73 -19.61
CA ARG A 7 6.78 5.35 -18.50
C ARG A 7 5.93 6.19 -17.55
N GLN A 8 4.83 6.76 -18.04
CA GLN A 8 3.90 7.57 -17.22
C GLN A 8 2.99 6.70 -16.36
N TYR A 9 2.51 5.57 -16.89
CA TYR A 9 1.69 4.63 -16.14
C TYR A 9 2.51 3.82 -15.13
N GLU A 10 3.77 3.50 -15.46
CA GLU A 10 4.72 2.90 -14.50
C GLU A 10 4.99 3.85 -13.32
N SER A 11 5.30 5.13 -13.60
CA SER A 11 5.49 6.14 -12.55
C SER A 11 4.23 6.40 -11.71
N LEU A 12 3.04 6.34 -12.33
CA LEU A 12 1.77 6.45 -11.62
C LEU A 12 1.53 5.25 -10.71
N ALA A 13 1.77 4.03 -11.20
CA ALA A 13 1.60 2.81 -10.44
C ALA A 13 2.58 2.74 -9.25
N GLU A 14 3.84 3.13 -9.47
CA GLU A 14 4.83 3.29 -8.40
C GLU A 14 4.37 4.31 -7.35
N GLY A 15 3.88 5.48 -7.79
CA GLY A 15 3.37 6.51 -6.90
C GLY A 15 2.19 6.03 -6.05
N VAL A 16 1.24 5.30 -6.65
CA VAL A 16 0.11 4.68 -5.94
C VAL A 16 0.58 3.68 -4.89
N ILE A 17 1.59 2.86 -5.20
CA ILE A 17 2.16 1.90 -4.23
C ILE A 17 2.80 2.64 -3.06
N VAL A 18 3.62 3.67 -3.32
CA VAL A 18 4.27 4.44 -2.25
C VAL A 18 3.23 5.12 -1.37
N GLN A 19 2.18 5.71 -1.96
CA GLN A 19 1.08 6.30 -1.20
C GLN A 19 0.37 5.25 -0.34
N ALA A 20 0.00 4.09 -0.91
CA ALA A 20 -0.64 3.02 -0.15
C ALA A 20 0.20 2.53 1.05
N CYS A 21 1.53 2.48 0.89
CA CYS A 21 2.45 2.15 1.98
C CYS A 21 2.44 3.21 3.10
N ASN A 22 2.42 4.49 2.73
CA ASN A 22 2.35 5.60 3.68
C ASN A 22 1.02 5.61 4.44
N ASP A 23 -0.10 5.46 3.71
CA ASP A 23 -1.44 5.43 4.29
C ASP A 23 -1.59 4.27 5.28
N PHE A 24 -1.07 3.09 4.94
CA PHE A 24 -1.08 1.93 5.83
C PHE A 24 -0.26 2.19 7.11
N ALA A 25 0.94 2.76 6.98
CA ALA A 25 1.79 3.06 8.13
C ALA A 25 1.13 4.12 9.05
N GLU A 26 0.50 5.15 8.47
CA GLU A 26 -0.20 6.15 9.24
C GLU A 26 -1.44 5.58 9.95
N ALA A 27 -2.22 4.75 9.26
CA ALA A 27 -3.37 4.06 9.85
C ALA A 27 -2.95 3.17 11.03
N VAL A 28 -1.84 2.42 10.92
CA VAL A 28 -1.31 1.64 12.03
C VAL A 28 -0.88 2.52 13.19
N LYS A 29 -0.19 3.64 12.94
CA LYS A 29 0.19 4.60 14.00
C LYS A 29 -1.01 5.20 14.71
N ARG A 30 -2.06 5.57 13.95
CA ARG A 30 -3.32 6.08 14.50
C ARG A 30 -3.99 5.04 15.38
N LEU A 31 -4.06 3.78 14.94
CA LEU A 31 -4.62 2.68 15.72
C LEU A 31 -3.79 2.33 16.97
N LYS A 32 -2.45 2.45 16.91
CA LYS A 32 -1.60 2.31 18.10
C LYS A 32 -1.91 3.36 19.16
N ARG A 33 -2.26 4.58 18.74
CA ARG A 33 -2.60 5.69 19.65
C ARG A 33 -4.06 5.66 20.11
N ASN A 34 -4.97 5.28 19.22
CA ASN A 34 -6.40 5.18 19.47
C ASN A 34 -6.97 3.92 18.81
N PRO A 35 -7.09 2.80 19.55
CA PRO A 35 -7.59 1.54 19.02
C PRO A 35 -9.02 1.61 18.48
N ASP A 36 -9.84 2.55 18.97
CA ASP A 36 -11.24 2.72 18.57
C ASP A 36 -11.42 3.66 17.36
N ASP A 37 -10.32 4.07 16.71
CA ASP A 37 -10.40 4.86 15.48
C ASP A 37 -10.89 4.00 14.30
N TYR A 38 -12.22 3.99 14.13
CA TYR A 38 -12.88 3.26 13.05
C TYR A 38 -12.43 3.70 11.65
N LYS A 39 -12.04 4.96 11.46
CA LYS A 39 -11.55 5.43 10.15
C LYS A 39 -10.18 4.83 9.86
N ALA A 40 -9.27 4.87 10.83
CA ALA A 40 -7.95 4.26 10.69
C ALA A 40 -8.05 2.73 10.51
N PHE A 41 -9.02 2.08 11.16
CA PHE A 41 -9.29 0.65 10.93
C PHE A 41 -9.73 0.36 9.49
N LEU A 42 -10.65 1.16 8.94
CA LEU A 42 -11.08 1.01 7.56
C LEU A 42 -9.95 1.28 6.56
N GLU A 43 -9.19 2.36 6.75
CA GLU A 43 -8.01 2.70 5.93
C GLU A 43 -7.01 1.54 5.91
N LYS A 44 -6.64 1.01 7.08
CA LYS A 44 -5.76 -0.16 7.19
C LYS A 44 -6.31 -1.35 6.39
N ARG A 45 -7.60 -1.64 6.51
CA ARG A 45 -8.24 -2.78 5.83
C ARG A 45 -8.25 -2.62 4.31
N GLU A 46 -8.52 -1.43 3.79
CA GLU A 46 -8.49 -1.18 2.34
C GLU A 46 -7.06 -1.28 1.78
N CYS A 47 -6.05 -0.78 2.51
CA CYS A 47 -4.64 -0.99 2.15
C CYS A 47 -4.27 -2.48 2.15
N GLU A 48 -4.69 -3.26 3.15
CA GLU A 48 -4.45 -4.72 3.18
C GLU A 48 -5.09 -5.44 1.98
N ARG A 49 -6.30 -5.03 1.58
CA ARG A 49 -6.96 -5.57 0.38
C ARG A 49 -6.17 -5.21 -0.88
N PHE A 50 -5.64 -3.99 -0.97
CA PHE A 50 -4.80 -3.57 -2.08
C PHE A 50 -3.52 -4.40 -2.18
N PHE A 51 -2.77 -4.56 -1.09
CA PHE A 51 -1.52 -5.33 -1.07
C PHE A 51 -1.72 -6.83 -1.35
N ARG A 52 -2.86 -7.39 -0.92
CA ARG A 52 -3.22 -8.79 -1.21
C ARG A 52 -3.83 -8.99 -2.60
N SER A 53 -4.15 -7.91 -3.31
CA SER A 53 -4.71 -8.00 -4.65
C SER A 53 -3.63 -8.45 -5.64
N GLY A 54 -4.05 -9.16 -6.70
CA GLY A 54 -3.15 -9.59 -7.78
C GLY A 54 -2.53 -8.42 -8.57
N TYR A 55 -2.92 -7.17 -8.30
CA TYR A 55 -2.33 -5.98 -8.91
C TYR A 55 -0.98 -5.64 -8.28
N PHE A 56 -0.83 -5.81 -6.96
CA PHE A 56 0.44 -5.58 -6.27
C PHE A 56 1.53 -6.55 -6.76
N GLY A 57 1.19 -7.85 -6.89
CA GLY A 57 2.11 -8.86 -7.43
C GLY A 57 2.46 -8.69 -8.92
N LYS A 58 1.72 -7.86 -9.67
CA LYS A 58 2.07 -7.48 -11.05
C LYS A 58 3.05 -6.30 -11.09
N LEU A 59 3.04 -5.45 -10.07
CA LEU A 59 3.86 -4.24 -10.00
C LEU A 59 5.14 -4.46 -9.22
N THR A 60 5.20 -5.45 -8.32
CA THR A 60 6.39 -5.75 -7.55
C THR A 60 6.49 -7.23 -7.18
N SER A 61 7.73 -7.74 -7.11
CA SER A 61 8.04 -9.09 -6.62
C SER A 61 8.16 -9.15 -5.09
N LEU A 62 7.91 -8.04 -4.39
CA LEU A 62 7.96 -7.97 -2.93
C LEU A 62 6.82 -8.80 -2.31
N ASP A 63 7.14 -9.53 -1.23
CA ASP A 63 6.10 -10.24 -0.47
C ASP A 63 5.25 -9.21 0.31
N PRO A 64 3.96 -9.07 -0.02
CA PRO A 64 3.08 -8.11 0.66
C PRO A 64 2.98 -8.39 2.17
N LYS A 65 3.15 -9.64 2.63
CA LYS A 65 3.14 -9.96 4.07
C LYS A 65 4.35 -9.40 4.80
N LEU A 66 5.54 -9.51 4.21
CA LEU A 66 6.77 -8.94 4.78
C LEU A 66 6.71 -7.41 4.79
N LEU A 67 6.17 -6.81 3.72
CA LEU A 67 5.98 -5.37 3.64
C LEU A 67 5.05 -4.87 4.74
N MET A 68 3.86 -5.47 4.88
CA MET A 68 2.89 -5.08 5.91
C MET A 68 3.46 -5.26 7.32
N SER A 69 4.24 -6.32 7.56
CA SER A 69 4.87 -6.56 8.87
C SER A 69 5.86 -5.45 9.22
N LYS A 70 6.75 -5.08 8.28
CA LYS A 70 7.69 -3.96 8.47
C LYS A 70 7.00 -2.62 8.67
N LEU A 71 5.93 -2.35 7.91
CA LEU A 71 5.18 -1.09 8.05
C LEU A 71 4.41 -1.02 9.38
N ALA A 72 3.98 -2.16 9.92
CA ALA A 72 3.29 -2.23 11.20
C ALA A 72 4.23 -2.09 12.42
N GLU A 73 5.53 -2.32 12.25
CA GLU A 73 6.55 -2.10 13.29
C GLU A 73 6.77 -0.61 13.60
N VAL A 74 6.51 0.29 12.63
CA VAL A 74 6.69 1.77 12.75
C VAL A 74 5.68 2.41 13.70
#